data_AF-A0A5P9HNR4-F1
#
_entry.id   AF-A0A5P9HNR4-F1
#
_cell.length_a   1.000
_cell.length_b   1.000
_cell.length_c   1.000
_cell.angle_alpha   90.00
_cell.angle_beta   90.00
_cell.angle_gamma   90.00
#
_symmetry.space_group_name_H-M   'P 1'
#
loop_
_entity.id
_entity.type
_entity.pdbx_description
1 polymer ?
#
loop_
_entity_poly.entity_id
_entity_poly.type
_entity_poly.pdbx_seq_one_letter_code
_entity_poly.pdbx_strand_id
1 'polypeptide(L)'
;MNGDGIIWSVLFLSLIVVNFLAITLYKKRKMPLWGAGLIIGILGPIIAFISGFVFVKIDHSMGGDGVGAAFGAAFIGIVIVSNGILYFIIGIIFLIKNFIKQRNLNHGR
;
A
#
# COMPACT_ATOMS: atom_id res chain seq x y z
N MET A 1 -19.87 18.16 6.48
CA MET A 1 -18.68 17.30 6.59
C MET A 1 -17.76 17.67 5.44
N ASN A 2 -16.58 18.23 5.72
CA ASN A 2 -15.63 18.63 4.68
C ASN A 2 -15.16 17.40 3.89
N GLY A 3 -15.02 17.50 2.57
CA GLY A 3 -14.61 16.39 1.68
C GLY A 3 -13.33 15.68 2.12
N ASP A 4 -12.47 16.39 2.85
CA ASP A 4 -11.26 15.86 3.50
C ASP A 4 -11.53 14.63 4.36
N GLY A 5 -12.65 14.61 5.10
CA GLY A 5 -12.98 13.50 6.00
C GLY A 5 -13.20 12.18 5.26
N ILE A 6 -13.73 12.24 4.04
CA ILE A 6 -13.95 11.05 3.19
C ILE A 6 -12.60 10.52 2.70
N ILE A 7 -11.71 11.41 2.23
CA ILE A 7 -10.37 11.05 1.76
C ILE A 7 -9.59 10.36 2.88
N TRP A 8 -9.58 10.94 4.08
CA TRP A 8 -8.91 10.34 5.25
C TRP A 8 -9.51 8.99 5.65
N SER A 9 -10.83 8.86 5.61
CA SER A 9 -11.51 7.60 5.96
C SER A 9 -11.17 6.48 4.98
N VAL A 10 -11.20 6.77 3.68
CA VAL A 10 -10.82 5.81 2.63
C VAL A 10 -9.35 5.43 2.77
N LEU A 11 -8.45 6.41 2.94
CA LEU A 11 -7.03 6.15 3.15
C LEU A 11 -6.79 5.23 4.35
N PHE A 12 -7.40 5.55 5.50
CA PHE A 12 -7.22 4.80 6.73
C PHE A 12 -7.72 3.35 6.58
N LEU A 13 -8.92 3.17 6.02
CA LEU A 13 -9.48 1.85 5.74
C LEU A 13 -8.61 1.05 4.78
N SER A 14 -8.16 1.67 3.67
CA SER A 14 -7.28 1.03 2.70
C SER A 14 -5.97 0.58 3.36
N LEU A 15 -5.32 1.44 4.15
CA LEU A 15 -4.08 1.09 4.84
C LEU A 15 -4.28 -0.08 5.82
N ILE A 16 -5.36 -0.08 6.61
CA ILE A 16 -5.67 -1.20 7.51
C ILE A 16 -5.79 -2.50 6.72
N VAL A 17 -6.61 -2.52 5.66
CA VAL A 17 -6.86 -3.73 4.87
C VAL A 17 -5.57 -4.25 4.25
N VAL A 18 -4.82 -3.37 3.60
CA VAL A 18 -3.60 -3.69 2.87
C VAL A 18 -2.50 -4.19 3.82
N ASN A 19 -2.34 -3.55 5.00
CA ASN A 19 -1.39 -3.98 6.02
C ASN A 19 -1.80 -5.30 6.67
N PHE A 20 -3.07 -5.45 7.00
CA PHE A 20 -3.61 -6.70 7.57
C PHE A 20 -3.37 -7.87 6.61
N LEU A 21 -3.60 -7.65 5.31
CA LEU A 21 -3.34 -8.63 4.27
C LEU A 21 -1.85 -9.01 4.24
N ALA A 22 -0.95 -8.03 4.17
CA ALA A 22 0.49 -8.26 4.15
C ALA A 22 0.99 -9.06 5.36
N ILE A 23 0.56 -8.67 6.57
CA ILE A 23 0.93 -9.36 7.82
C ILE A 23 0.37 -10.79 7.83
N THR A 24 -0.86 -10.99 7.39
CA THR A 24 -1.50 -12.31 7.37
C THR A 24 -0.80 -13.26 6.39
N LEU A 25 -0.48 -12.80 5.19
CA LEU A 25 0.28 -13.58 4.21
C LEU A 25 1.68 -13.93 4.71
N TYR A 26 2.35 -12.98 5.37
CA TYR A 26 3.67 -13.22 5.96
C TYR A 26 3.62 -14.22 7.12
N LYS A 27 2.69 -14.04 8.07
CA LYS A 27 2.53 -14.96 9.22
C LYS A 27 2.19 -16.38 8.78
N LYS A 28 1.37 -16.54 7.74
CA LYS A 28 1.04 -17.85 7.17
C LYS A 28 2.18 -18.47 6.33
N ARG A 29 3.36 -17.83 6.28
CA ARG A 29 4.51 -18.19 5.44
C ARG A 29 4.16 -18.37 3.95
N LYS A 30 3.03 -17.80 3.51
CA LYS A 30 2.58 -17.89 2.11
C LYS A 30 3.36 -16.94 1.21
N MET A 31 3.85 -15.83 1.77
CA MET A 31 4.58 -14.82 1.01
C MET A 31 5.61 -14.10 1.87
N PRO A 32 6.82 -13.83 1.35
CA PRO A 32 7.78 -12.96 2.03
C PRO A 32 7.31 -11.50 2.00
N LEU A 33 7.75 -10.70 2.98
CA LEU A 33 7.39 -9.28 3.09
C LEU A 33 7.76 -8.47 1.84
N TRP A 34 8.86 -8.81 1.17
CA TRP A 34 9.26 -8.11 -0.05
C TRP A 34 8.22 -8.30 -1.16
N GLY A 35 7.73 -9.53 -1.32
CA GLY A 35 6.69 -9.84 -2.30
C GLY A 35 5.36 -9.18 -1.96
N ALA A 36 4.99 -9.17 -0.68
CA ALA A 36 3.79 -8.47 -0.22
C ALA A 36 3.88 -6.97 -0.50
N GLY A 37 5.03 -6.33 -0.25
CA GLY A 37 5.26 -4.93 -0.57
C GLY A 37 5.07 -4.60 -2.06
N LEU A 38 5.49 -5.50 -2.96
CA LEU A 38 5.30 -5.35 -4.40
C LEU A 38 3.81 -5.40 -4.79
N ILE A 39 3.06 -6.36 -4.24
CA ILE A 39 1.60 -6.44 -4.45
C ILE A 39 0.92 -5.17 -3.96
N ILE A 40 1.28 -4.68 -2.77
CA ILE A 40 0.73 -3.44 -2.22
C ILE A 40 1.06 -2.25 -3.14
N GLY A 41 2.29 -2.17 -3.65
CA GLY A 41 2.71 -1.15 -4.59
C GLY A 41 1.88 -1.12 -5.88
N ILE A 42 1.45 -2.28 -6.38
CA ILE A 42 0.55 -2.38 -7.55
C ILE A 42 -0.90 -2.06 -7.17
N LEU A 43 -1.34 -2.47 -5.98
CA LEU A 43 -2.69 -2.17 -5.50
C LEU A 43 -2.91 -0.67 -5.25
N GLY A 44 -1.87 0.07 -4.87
CA GLY A 44 -1.95 1.52 -4.62
C GLY A 44 -2.56 2.31 -5.79
N PRO A 45 -1.99 2.24 -7.02
CA PRO A 45 -2.57 2.89 -8.20
C PRO A 45 -3.98 2.38 -8.52
N ILE A 46 -4.24 1.08 -8.39
CA ILE A 46 -5.57 0.51 -8.66
C ILE A 46 -6.62 1.12 -7.72
N ILE A 47 -6.33 1.17 -6.42
CA ILE A 47 -7.21 1.78 -5.41
C ILE A 47 -7.38 3.26 -5.72
N ALA A 48 -6.31 3.98 -6.06
CA ALA A 48 -6.36 5.39 -6.42
C ALA A 48 -7.27 5.66 -7.63
N PHE A 49 -7.17 4.84 -8.68
CA PHE A 49 -8.03 4.99 -9.86
C PHE A 49 -9.51 4.75 -9.54
N ILE A 50 -9.81 3.69 -8.77
CA ILE A 50 -11.20 3.37 -8.38
C ILE A 50 -11.76 4.48 -7.49
N SER A 51 -11.02 4.89 -6.45
CA SER A 51 -11.44 5.97 -5.56
C SER A 51 -11.58 7.29 -6.30
N GLY A 52 -10.66 7.62 -7.20
CA GLY A 52 -10.69 8.83 -8.01
C GLY A 52 -11.90 8.88 -8.93
N PHE A 53 -12.22 7.78 -9.61
CA PHE A 53 -13.43 7.70 -10.43
C PHE A 53 -14.69 7.97 -9.61
N VAL A 54 -14.80 7.36 -8.41
CA VAL A 54 -15.94 7.57 -7.52
C VAL A 54 -16.00 9.01 -7.01
N PHE A 55 -14.88 9.56 -6.55
CA PHE A 55 -14.83 10.92 -6.01
C PHE A 55 -15.13 11.97 -7.07
N VAL A 56 -14.54 11.87 -8.26
CA VAL A 56 -14.79 12.81 -9.37
C VAL A 56 -16.25 12.76 -9.79
N LYS A 57 -16.84 11.56 -9.88
CA LYS A 57 -18.26 11.41 -10.22
C LYS A 57 -19.18 12.07 -9.18
N ILE A 58 -18.87 11.93 -7.90
CA ILE A 58 -19.62 12.56 -6.80
C ILE A 58 -19.46 14.09 -6.89
N ASP A 59 -18.23 14.58 -7.06
CA ASP A 59 -17.95 16.01 -7.13
C ASP A 59 -18.66 16.69 -8.31
N HIS A 60 -18.61 16.07 -9.50
CA HIS A 60 -19.37 16.53 -10.67
C HIS A 60 -20.88 16.54 -10.43
N SER A 61 -21.42 15.56 -9.72
CA SER A 61 -22.86 15.54 -9.37
C SER A 61 -23.26 16.65 -8.40
N MET A 62 -22.30 17.25 -7.69
CA MET A 62 -22.48 18.38 -6.78
C MET A 62 -22.16 19.72 -7.44
N GLY A 63 -21.84 19.73 -8.74
CA GLY A 63 -21.50 20.94 -9.50
C GLY A 63 -20.03 21.37 -9.38
N GLY A 64 -19.15 20.52 -8.83
CA GLY A 64 -17.71 20.73 -8.79
C GLY A 64 -17.01 20.39 -10.11
N ASP A 65 -15.74 20.77 -10.24
CA ASP A 65 -14.91 20.51 -11.44
C ASP A 65 -14.18 19.15 -11.39
N GLY A 66 -14.25 18.43 -10.26
CA GLY A 66 -13.62 17.15 -10.03
C GLY A 66 -12.13 17.23 -9.68
N VAL A 67 -11.52 18.41 -9.66
CA VAL A 67 -10.07 18.57 -9.53
C VAL A 67 -9.60 18.17 -8.14
N GLY A 68 -10.26 18.67 -7.09
CA GLY A 68 -9.95 18.32 -5.70
C GLY A 68 -10.12 16.82 -5.41
N ALA A 69 -11.17 16.22 -5.99
CA ALA A 69 -11.43 14.78 -5.91
C ALA A 69 -10.33 13.94 -6.56
N ALA A 70 -9.85 14.36 -7.74
CA ALA A 70 -8.75 13.68 -8.44
C ALA A 70 -7.43 13.78 -7.65
N PHE A 71 -7.11 14.97 -7.12
CA PHE A 71 -5.92 15.15 -6.26
C PHE A 71 -5.99 14.31 -4.98
N GLY A 72 -7.15 14.27 -4.33
CA GLY A 72 -7.37 13.45 -3.14
C GLY A 72 -7.14 11.95 -3.41
N ALA A 73 -7.63 11.47 -4.54
CA ALA A 73 -7.42 10.08 -4.93
C ALA A 73 -5.96 9.76 -5.31
N ALA A 74 -5.28 10.67 -6.02
CA ALA A 74 -3.86 10.54 -6.31
C ALA A 74 -3.02 10.49 -5.02
N PHE A 75 -3.36 11.34 -4.04
CA PHE A 75 -2.73 11.33 -2.72
C PHE A 75 -2.90 9.97 -2.01
N ILE A 76 -4.11 9.40 -2.01
CA ILE A 76 -4.37 8.06 -1.46
C ILE A 76 -3.45 7.02 -2.12
N GLY A 77 -3.36 7.05 -3.45
CA GLY A 77 -2.51 6.14 -4.22
C GLY A 77 -1.05 6.21 -3.82
N ILE A 78 -0.50 7.42 -3.77
CA ILE A 78 0.91 7.66 -3.40
C ILE A 78 1.19 7.12 -2.00
N VAL A 79 0.33 7.41 -1.02
CA VAL A 79 0.54 6.92 0.35
C VAL A 79 0.54 5.39 0.43
N ILE A 80 -0.38 4.72 -0.29
CA ILE A 80 -0.42 3.25 -0.33
C ILE A 80 0.83 2.70 -1.04
N VAL A 81 1.29 3.31 -2.12
CA VAL A 81 2.53 2.92 -2.82
C VAL A 81 3.74 3.07 -1.92
N SER A 82 3.88 4.20 -1.23
CA SER A 82 4.94 4.44 -0.25
C SER A 82 4.94 3.38 0.84
N ASN A 83 3.75 2.99 1.32
CA ASN A 83 3.61 1.89 2.28
C ASN A 83 4.09 0.55 1.70
N GLY A 84 3.75 0.23 0.44
CA GLY A 84 4.27 -0.94 -0.26
C GLY A 84 5.79 -0.97 -0.38
N ILE A 85 6.40 0.19 -0.70
CA ILE A 85 7.86 0.37 -0.75
C ILE A 85 8.50 0.10 0.61
N LEU A 86 7.90 0.56 1.71
CA LEU A 86 8.40 0.27 3.06
C LEU A 86 8.44 -1.25 3.33
N TYR A 87 7.37 -1.97 3.04
CA TYR A 87 7.35 -3.44 3.17
C TYR A 87 8.36 -4.12 2.25
N PHE A 88 8.54 -3.60 1.04
CA PHE A 88 9.51 -4.10 0.09
C PHE A 88 10.94 -4.02 0.66
N ILE A 89 11.34 -2.83 1.13
CA ILE A 89 12.66 -2.58 1.72
C ILE A 89 12.88 -3.45 2.97
N ILE A 90 11.90 -3.50 3.88
CA ILE A 90 11.98 -4.33 5.09
C ILE A 90 12.17 -5.81 4.71
N GLY A 91 11.43 -6.29 3.72
CA GLY A 91 11.54 -7.65 3.22
C GLY A 91 12.91 -7.97 2.63
N ILE A 92 13.51 -7.04 1.87
CA ILE A 92 14.88 -7.20 1.34
C ILE A 92 15.90 -7.27 2.48
N ILE A 93 15.79 -6.40 3.49
CA ILE A 93 16.72 -6.42 4.63
C ILE A 93 16.68 -7.77 5.35
N PHE A 94 15.49 -8.34 5.56
CA PHE A 94 15.36 -9.67 6.15
C PHE A 94 15.95 -10.77 5.27
N LEU A 95 15.77 -10.67 3.95
CA LEU A 95 16.33 -11.60 3.00
C LEU A 95 17.87 -11.61 3.08
N ILE A 96 18.50 -10.44 3.02
CA ILE A 96 19.96 -10.28 3.11
C ILE A 96 20.49 -10.82 4.45
N LYS A 97 19.85 -10.47 5.57
CA LYS A 97 20.25 -10.98 6.90
C LYS A 97 20.21 -12.50 6.97
N ASN A 98 19.19 -13.12 6.39
CA ASN A 98 19.07 -14.57 6.37
C ASN A 98 20.17 -15.23 5.50
N PHE A 99 20.49 -14.65 4.34
CA PHE A 99 21.57 -15.14 3.47
C PHE A 99 22.94 -15.08 4.16
N ILE A 100 23.25 -13.98 4.85
CA ILE A 100 24.53 -13.83 5.58
C ILE A 100 24.62 -14.86 6.72
N LYS A 101 23.53 -15.03 7.49
CA LYS A 101 23.49 -16.02 8.58
C LYS A 101 23.72 -17.45 8.07
N GLN A 102 23.12 -17.82 6.93
CA GLN A 102 23.31 -19.14 6.33
C GLN A 102 24.76 -19.36 5.87
N ARG A 103 25.41 -18.34 5.30
CA ARG A 103 26.81 -18.42 4.87
C ARG A 103 27.77 -18.67 6.04
N ASN A 104 27.57 -18.02 7.19
CA ASN A 104 28.41 -18.21 8.37
C ASN A 104 28.27 -19.62 8.97
N LEU A 105 27.08 -20.22 8.94
CA LEU A 105 26.86 -21.59 9.42
C LEU A 105 27.53 -22.65 8.54
N ASN A 106 27.68 -22.38 7.24
CA ASN A 106 28.32 -23.31 6.30
C ASN A 106 29.86 -23.23 6.29
N HIS A 107 30.47 -22.13 6.75
CA HIS A 107 31.94 -22.01 6.84
C HIS A 107 32.50 -22.39 8.23
N GLY A 108 31.64 -22.63 9.23
CA GLY A 108 32.03 -23.10 10.57
C GLY A 108 31.95 -24.62 10.74
N ARG A 109 31.89 -25.38 9.64
CA ARG A 109 31.91 -26.85 9.62
C ARG A 109 33.11 -27.34 8.84
#